data_AF-A0A7V5S733-F1
#
_entry.id   AF-A0A7V5S733-F1
#
_cell.length_a   1.000
_cell.length_b   1.000
_cell.length_c   1.000
_cell.angle_alpha   90.00
_cell.angle_beta   90.00
_cell.angle_gamma   90.00
#
_symmetry.space_group_name_H-M   'P 1'
#
loop_
_entity.id
_entity.type
_entity.pdbx_description
1 polymer ?
#
loop_
_entity_poly.entity_id
_entity_poly.type
_entity_poly.pdbx_seq_one_letter_code
_entity_poly.pdbx_strand_id
1 'polypeptide(L)'
;MLSIGVLGLGSALLQVVSAPFMIEESQESERTHLFSVQFALQTLAGFVSGALPPLFARGLALAESTAPVYKMTLAVGVGLIGLSILPLAGMRPAPRANRRARLGWNLKTPTGLVFKLILPNMILGLGAGLFIPFMNVFFKLQFHISNALLGTLFAWSAVGMGIASLAGPPLAQRLG
;
A
#
# COMPACT_ATOMS: atom_id res chain seq x y z
N MET A 1 20.30 6.82 -3.62
CA MET A 1 19.47 7.46 -4.66
C MET A 1 19.05 6.46 -5.73
N LEU A 2 19.96 5.69 -6.33
CA LEU A 2 19.62 4.63 -7.30
C LEU A 2 18.63 3.59 -6.75
N SER A 3 18.82 3.14 -5.50
CA SER A 3 17.95 2.17 -4.82
C SER A 3 16.50 2.64 -4.64
N ILE A 4 16.31 3.93 -4.35
CA ILE A 4 14.98 4.53 -4.17
C ILE A 4 14.26 4.63 -5.52
N GLY A 5 14.99 4.98 -6.59
CA GLY A 5 14.44 5.01 -7.95
C GLY A 5 13.98 3.64 -8.43
N VAL A 6 14.78 2.59 -8.18
CA VAL A 6 14.43 1.20 -8.54
C VAL A 6 13.22 0.71 -7.74
N LEU A 7 13.16 0.98 -6.44
CA LEU A 7 12.00 0.67 -5.60
C LEU A 7 10.73 1.39 -6.11
N GLY A 8 10.85 2.69 -6.40
CA GLY A 8 9.74 3.50 -6.91
C GLY A 8 9.20 2.95 -8.23
N LEU A 9 10.07 2.71 -9.20
CA LEU A 9 9.70 2.14 -10.50
C LEU A 9 9.06 0.76 -10.36
N GLY A 10 9.67 -0.13 -9.58
CA GLY A 10 9.13 -1.47 -9.34
C GLY A 10 7.74 -1.41 -8.70
N SER A 11 7.55 -0.54 -7.71
CA SER A 11 6.26 -0.37 -7.04
C SER A 11 5.17 0.18 -7.99
N ALA A 12 5.53 1.15 -8.83
CA ALA A 12 4.61 1.73 -9.80
C ALA A 12 4.16 0.71 -10.84
N LEU A 13 5.09 -0.09 -11.36
CA LEU A 13 4.78 -1.16 -12.31
C LEU A 13 3.82 -2.19 -11.70
N LEU A 14 4.09 -2.63 -10.47
CA LEU A 14 3.21 -3.57 -9.77
C LEU A 14 1.81 -2.98 -9.56
N GLN A 15 1.71 -1.71 -9.16
CA GLN A 15 0.40 -1.08 -8.98
C GLN A 15 -0.40 -0.98 -10.27
N VAL A 16 0.24 -0.65 -11.39
CA VAL A 16 -0.45 -0.49 -12.69
C VAL A 16 -0.87 -1.82 -13.30
N VAL A 17 -0.07 -2.88 -13.11
CA VAL A 17 -0.35 -4.21 -13.71
C VAL A 17 -1.32 -5.05 -12.87
N SER A 18 -1.34 -4.86 -11.54
CA SER A 18 -2.12 -5.74 -10.64
C SER A 18 -3.63 -5.72 -10.92
N ALA A 19 -4.23 -4.55 -11.10
CA ALA A 19 -5.68 -4.44 -11.30
C ALA A 19 -6.15 -5.04 -12.64
N PRO A 20 -5.51 -4.74 -13.80
CA PRO A 20 -5.83 -5.42 -15.06
C PRO A 20 -5.66 -6.94 -14.98
N PHE A 21 -4.57 -7.42 -14.38
CA PHE A 21 -4.31 -8.85 -14.20
C PHE A 21 -5.43 -9.54 -13.42
N MET A 22 -5.85 -8.96 -12.29
CA MET A 22 -6.94 -9.51 -11.50
C MET A 22 -8.27 -9.50 -12.25
N ILE A 23 -8.56 -8.48 -13.05
CA ILE A 23 -9.79 -8.39 -13.86
C ILE A 23 -9.81 -9.43 -14.98
N GLU A 24 -8.66 -9.70 -15.61
CA GLU A 24 -8.51 -10.72 -16.65
C GLU A 24 -8.67 -12.14 -16.11
N GLU A 25 -8.17 -12.40 -14.90
CA GLU A 25 -8.18 -13.72 -14.25
C GLU A 25 -9.42 -13.97 -13.38
N SER A 26 -10.39 -13.04 -13.33
CA SER A 26 -11.60 -13.19 -12.48
C SER A 26 -12.91 -12.91 -13.20
N GLN A 27 -13.94 -13.64 -12.76
CA GLN A 27 -15.32 -13.41 -13.20
C GLN A 27 -15.90 -12.14 -12.56
N GLU A 28 -16.89 -11.55 -13.22
CA GLU A 28 -17.48 -10.27 -12.80
C GLU A 28 -18.09 -10.30 -11.39
N SER A 29 -18.62 -11.45 -10.97
CA SER A 29 -19.13 -11.69 -9.60
C SER A 29 -18.03 -11.82 -8.54
N GLU A 30 -16.83 -12.24 -8.92
CA GLU A 30 -15.71 -12.53 -7.99
C GLU A 30 -14.74 -11.36 -7.82
N ARG A 31 -14.73 -10.40 -8.76
CA ARG A 31 -13.84 -9.23 -8.76
C ARG A 31 -13.86 -8.48 -7.44
N THR A 32 -15.04 -8.07 -6.97
CA THR A 32 -15.19 -7.31 -5.72
C THR A 32 -14.63 -8.07 -4.52
N HIS A 33 -14.82 -9.39 -4.47
CA HIS A 33 -14.28 -10.24 -3.43
C HIS A 33 -12.75 -10.29 -3.49
N LEU A 34 -12.16 -10.50 -4.68
CA LEU A 34 -10.71 -10.55 -4.86
C LEU A 34 -10.03 -9.22 -4.51
N PHE A 35 -10.58 -8.08 -4.93
CA PHE A 35 -10.07 -6.76 -4.55
C PHE A 35 -10.17 -6.52 -3.04
N SER A 36 -11.24 -7.00 -2.39
CA SER A 36 -11.40 -6.89 -0.93
C SER A 36 -10.37 -7.74 -0.18
N VAL A 37 -10.14 -8.99 -0.62
CA VAL A 37 -9.11 -9.88 -0.05
C VAL A 37 -7.72 -9.29 -0.24
N GLN A 38 -7.42 -8.76 -1.43
CA GLN A 38 -6.14 -8.09 -1.71
C GLN A 38 -5.92 -6.91 -0.75
N PHE A 39 -6.94 -6.06 -0.56
CA PHE A 39 -6.85 -4.91 0.34
C PHE A 39 -6.67 -5.34 1.81
N ALA A 40 -7.41 -6.35 2.26
CA ALA A 40 -7.29 -6.91 3.60
C ALA A 40 -5.88 -7.48 3.85
N LEU A 41 -5.34 -8.25 2.90
CA LEU A 41 -3.99 -8.80 2.98
C LEU A 41 -2.91 -7.70 3.01
N GLN A 42 -3.04 -6.65 2.20
CA GLN A 42 -2.13 -5.51 2.24
C GLN A 42 -2.17 -4.80 3.59
N THR A 43 -3.36 -4.61 4.15
CA THR A 43 -3.54 -3.96 5.47
C THR A 43 -2.91 -4.79 6.58
N LEU A 44 -3.16 -6.11 6.60
CA LEU A 44 -2.56 -7.03 7.56
C LEU A 44 -1.04 -7.09 7.41
N ALA A 45 -0.53 -7.15 6.18
CA ALA A 45 0.91 -7.14 5.92
C ALA A 45 1.55 -5.84 6.41
N GLY A 46 0.90 -4.69 6.19
CA GLY A 46 1.32 -3.40 6.73
C GLY A 46 1.41 -3.41 8.25
N PHE A 47 0.36 -3.90 8.93
CA PHE A 47 0.35 -4.03 10.39
C PHE A 47 1.48 -4.94 10.91
N VAL A 48 1.61 -6.15 10.34
CA VAL A 48 2.66 -7.11 10.74
C VAL A 48 4.05 -6.53 10.48
N SER A 49 4.26 -5.88 9.34
CA SER A 49 5.55 -5.28 9.00
C SER A 49 5.96 -4.16 9.96
N GLY A 50 5.00 -3.38 10.46
CA GLY A 50 5.24 -2.33 11.46
C GLY A 50 5.67 -2.87 12.83
N ALA A 51 5.29 -4.11 13.15
CA ALA A 51 5.69 -4.77 14.40
C ALA A 51 7.09 -5.44 14.33
N LEU A 52 7.67 -5.61 13.13
CA LEU A 52 8.96 -6.29 12.96
C LEU A 52 10.14 -5.57 13.63
N PRO A 53 10.34 -4.24 13.47
CA PRO A 53 11.49 -3.56 14.08
C PRO A 53 11.50 -3.66 15.62
N PRO A 54 10.38 -3.39 16.34
CA PRO A 54 10.33 -3.57 17.80
C PRO A 54 10.60 -5.02 18.24
N LEU A 55 10.12 -6.02 17.49
CA LEU A 55 10.37 -7.43 17.80
C LEU A 55 11.86 -7.78 17.69
N PHE A 56 12.52 -7.35 16.62
CA PHE A 56 13.96 -7.57 16.46
C PHE A 56 14.80 -6.77 17.45
N ALA A 57 14.41 -5.54 17.77
CA ALA A 57 15.07 -4.73 18.79
C ALA A 57 15.07 -5.42 20.17
N ARG A 58 13.90 -5.95 20.58
CA ARG A 58 13.77 -6.73 21.83
C ARG A 58 14.58 -8.02 21.79
N GLY A 59 14.51 -8.78 20.70
CA GLY A 59 15.22 -10.05 20.56
C GLY A 59 16.75 -9.92 20.53
N LEU A 60 17.27 -8.81 19.98
CA LEU A 60 18.70 -8.53 19.90
C LEU A 60 19.23 -7.70 21.08
N ALA A 61 18.37 -7.28 22.01
CA ALA A 61 18.70 -6.32 23.07
C ALA A 61 19.34 -5.02 22.54
N LEU A 62 18.87 -4.54 21.39
CA LEU A 62 19.33 -3.31 20.74
C LEU A 62 18.23 -2.26 20.73
N ALA A 63 18.60 -0.98 20.62
CA ALA A 63 17.62 0.07 20.34
C ALA A 63 17.01 -0.10 18.93
N GLU A 64 15.73 0.25 18.79
CA GLU A 64 14.98 0.13 17.52
C GLU A 64 15.63 0.92 16.36
N SER A 65 16.32 2.01 16.68
CA SER A 65 16.98 2.89 15.72
C SER A 65 18.35 2.41 15.25
N THR A 66 18.76 1.18 15.60
CA THR A 66 20.08 0.65 15.24
C THR A 66 20.09 0.01 13.85
N ALA A 67 21.22 0.14 13.14
CA ALA A 67 21.39 -0.43 11.80
C ALA A 67 21.11 -1.95 11.71
N PRO A 68 21.48 -2.80 12.69
CA PRO A 68 21.17 -4.23 12.65
C PRO A 68 19.66 -4.54 12.63
N VAL A 69 18.86 -3.80 13.41
CA VAL A 69 17.40 -3.96 13.47
C VAL A 69 16.76 -3.64 12.12
N TYR A 70 17.17 -2.55 11.48
CA TYR A 70 16.72 -2.21 10.13
C TYR A 70 17.17 -3.24 9.09
N LYS A 71 18.41 -3.72 9.16
CA LYS A 71 18.92 -4.76 8.25
C LYS A 71 18.09 -6.04 8.33
N MET A 72 17.76 -6.51 9.53
CA MET A 72 16.92 -7.70 9.70
C MET A 72 15.50 -7.49 9.19
N THR A 73 14.90 -6.34 9.51
CA THR A 73 13.56 -5.99 9.01
C THR A 73 13.53 -5.98 7.48
N LEU A 74 14.52 -5.37 6.85
CA LEU A 74 14.65 -5.35 5.39
C LEU A 74 14.92 -6.74 4.81
N ALA A 75 15.76 -7.56 5.46
CA ALA A 75 16.05 -8.92 5.02
C ALA A 75 14.81 -9.80 5.01
N VAL A 76 13.94 -9.69 6.01
CA VAL A 76 12.62 -10.36 6.02
C VAL A 76 11.77 -9.89 4.84
N GLY A 77 11.71 -8.58 4.59
CA GLY A 77 10.99 -8.02 3.44
C GLY A 77 11.49 -8.57 2.10
N VAL A 78 12.81 -8.61 1.89
CA VAL A 78 13.42 -9.21 0.69
C VAL A 78 13.08 -10.70 0.59
N GLY A 79 13.15 -11.43 1.69
CA GLY A 79 12.79 -12.86 1.74
C GLY A 79 11.33 -13.11 1.34
N LEU A 80 10.39 -12.32 1.86
CA LEU A 80 8.96 -12.43 1.54
C LEU A 80 8.68 -12.07 0.07
N ILE A 81 9.34 -11.03 -0.46
CA ILE A 81 9.24 -10.67 -1.88
C ILE A 81 9.82 -11.79 -2.75
N GLY A 82 10.93 -12.41 -2.35
CA GLY A 82 11.48 -13.57 -3.05
C GLY A 82 10.52 -14.77 -3.02
N LEU A 83 9.88 -15.02 -1.87
CA LEU A 83 8.93 -16.12 -1.68
C LEU A 83 7.66 -15.93 -2.52
N SER A 84 7.24 -14.69 -2.78
CA SER A 84 6.06 -14.39 -3.61
C SER A 84 6.26 -14.72 -5.10
N ILE A 85 7.51 -14.96 -5.54
CA ILE A 85 7.81 -15.45 -6.89
C ILE A 85 7.36 -16.91 -7.06
N LEU A 86 7.36 -17.71 -5.99
CA LEU A 86 6.96 -19.12 -6.03
C LEU A 86 5.53 -19.34 -6.54
N PRO A 87 4.48 -18.69 -5.99
CA PRO A 87 3.13 -18.84 -6.52
C PRO A 87 3.01 -18.31 -7.94
N LEU A 88 3.72 -17.23 -8.29
CA LEU A 88 3.71 -16.68 -9.66
C LEU A 88 4.32 -17.66 -10.68
N ALA A 89 5.40 -18.35 -10.31
CA ALA A 89 6.02 -19.37 -11.16
C ALA A 89 5.11 -20.61 -11.36
N GLY A 90 4.23 -20.89 -10.41
CA GLY A 90 3.25 -21.97 -10.48
C GLY A 90 1.95 -21.62 -11.24
N MET A 91 1.72 -20.35 -11.57
CA MET A 91 0.53 -19.92 -12.30
C MET A 91 0.61 -20.35 -13.76
N ARG A 92 -0.43 -21.04 -14.23
CA ARG A 92 -0.59 -21.33 -15.65
C ARG A 92 -1.27 -20.13 -16.30
N PRO A 93 -0.74 -19.56 -17.39
CA PRO A 93 -1.40 -18.46 -18.07
C PRO A 93 -2.79 -18.91 -18.53
N ALA A 94 -3.83 -18.14 -18.21
CA ALA A 94 -5.14 -18.36 -18.78
C ALA A 94 -5.06 -18.36 -20.32
N PRO A 95 -5.98 -19.08 -21.02
CA PRO A 95 -6.02 -19.08 -22.48
C PRO A 95 -6.13 -17.64 -22.98
N ARG A 96 -5.01 -17.10 -23.48
CA ARG A 96 -4.95 -15.75 -24.03
C ARG A 96 -5.93 -15.68 -25.19
N ALA A 97 -7.06 -15.00 -25.01
CA ALA A 97 -7.79 -14.48 -26.16
C ALA A 97 -6.75 -13.66 -26.94
N ASN A 98 -6.44 -14.09 -28.16
CA ASN A 98 -5.31 -13.65 -28.98
C ASN A 98 -5.45 -12.17 -29.38
N ARG A 99 -5.36 -11.27 -28.40
CA ARG A 99 -5.40 -9.83 -28.55
C ARG A 99 -3.95 -9.40 -28.52
N ARG A 100 -3.30 -9.42 -29.69
CA ARG A 100 -2.08 -8.63 -29.89
C ARG A 100 -2.42 -7.21 -29.44
N ALA A 101 -1.95 -6.81 -28.26
CA ALA A 101 -2.04 -5.44 -27.82
C ALA A 101 -1.25 -4.62 -28.85
N ARG A 102 -1.98 -4.02 -29.81
CA ARG A 102 -1.38 -3.04 -30.69
C ARG A 102 -1.01 -1.89 -29.77
N LEU A 103 0.28 -1.65 -29.58
CA LEU A 103 0.82 -0.41 -28.99
C LEU A 103 0.45 0.74 -29.93
N GLY A 104 -0.83 1.10 -29.92
CA GLY A 104 -1.34 2.29 -30.56
C GLY A 104 -1.17 3.42 -29.56
N TRP A 105 -0.33 4.40 -29.90
CA TRP A 105 -0.25 5.68 -29.18
C TRP A 105 -1.56 6.50 -29.25
N ASN A 106 -2.63 5.94 -29.83
CA ASN A 106 -3.97 6.51 -29.86
C ASN A 106 -4.66 6.34 -28.49
N LEU A 107 -4.04 6.90 -27.44
CA LEU A 107 -4.74 7.22 -26.21
C LEU A 107 -5.65 8.40 -26.49
N LYS A 108 -6.84 8.13 -27.02
CA LYS A 108 -7.99 9.04 -26.83
C LYS A 108 -8.46 8.90 -25.38
N THR A 109 -7.55 9.13 -24.43
CA THR A 109 -7.90 9.20 -23.01
C THR A 109 -8.69 10.49 -22.82
N PRO A 110 -9.94 10.42 -22.33
CA PRO A 110 -10.70 11.61 -22.00
C PRO A 110 -9.97 12.36 -20.88
N THR A 111 -9.21 13.40 -21.24
CA THR A 111 -8.37 14.19 -20.33
C THR A 111 -9.17 14.74 -19.16
N GLY A 112 -10.43 15.13 -19.38
CA GLY A 112 -11.34 15.57 -18.32
C GLY A 112 -11.66 14.48 -17.29
N LEU A 113 -11.84 13.22 -17.71
CA LEU A 113 -12.09 12.10 -16.80
C LEU A 113 -10.81 11.73 -16.04
N VAL A 114 -9.68 11.64 -16.74
CA VAL A 114 -8.37 11.38 -16.12
C VAL A 114 -8.06 12.43 -15.05
N PHE A 115 -8.27 13.71 -15.36
CA PHE A 115 -8.07 14.79 -14.39
C PHE A 115 -9.03 14.67 -13.20
N LYS A 116 -10.31 14.33 -13.44
CA LYS A 116 -11.30 14.12 -12.36
C LYS A 116 -10.96 12.95 -11.44
N LEU A 117 -10.28 11.90 -11.94
CA LEU A 117 -9.80 10.78 -11.13
C LEU A 117 -8.47 11.06 -10.42
N ILE A 118 -7.55 11.76 -11.09
CA ILE A 118 -6.22 12.03 -10.54
C ILE A 118 -6.27 13.16 -9.51
N LEU A 119 -7.11 14.18 -9.71
CA LEU A 119 -7.14 15.38 -8.86
C LEU A 119 -7.38 15.08 -7.36
N PRO A 120 -8.36 14.25 -6.96
CA PRO A 120 -8.54 13.88 -5.55
C PRO A 120 -7.31 13.16 -4.98
N ASN A 121 -6.72 12.23 -5.76
CA ASN A 121 -5.52 11.51 -5.36
C ASN A 121 -4.30 12.44 -5.25
N MET A 122 -4.19 13.45 -6.10
CA MET A 122 -3.14 14.47 -6.02
C MET A 122 -3.28 15.32 -4.76
N ILE A 123 -4.49 15.79 -4.45
CA ILE A 123 -4.75 16.60 -3.24
C ILE A 123 -4.44 15.77 -1.99
N LEU A 124 -4.92 14.52 -1.94
CA LEU A 124 -4.63 13.60 -0.85
C LEU A 124 -3.14 13.30 -0.74
N GLY A 125 -2.47 13.00 -1.86
CA GLY A 125 -1.05 12.68 -1.90
C GLY A 125 -0.16 13.85 -1.47
N LEU A 126 -0.46 15.06 -1.95
CA LEU A 126 0.25 16.28 -1.55
C LEU A 126 0.03 16.60 -0.07
N GLY A 127 -1.23 16.57 0.39
CA GLY A 127 -1.55 16.81 1.80
C GLY A 127 -0.89 15.79 2.72
N ALA A 128 -1.03 14.51 2.42
CA ALA A 128 -0.43 13.43 3.19
C ALA A 128 1.11 13.51 3.19
N GLY A 129 1.73 13.74 2.03
CA GLY A 129 3.18 13.83 1.90
C GLY A 129 3.78 15.04 2.63
N LEU A 130 3.05 16.15 2.71
CA LEU A 130 3.46 17.33 3.47
C LEU A 130 3.18 17.22 4.96
N PHE A 131 2.23 16.41 5.39
CA PHE A 131 1.76 16.42 6.79
C PHE A 131 2.25 15.22 7.61
N ILE A 132 2.16 14.00 7.08
CA ILE A 132 2.49 12.75 7.79
C ILE A 132 3.92 12.74 8.37
N PRO A 133 4.99 13.09 7.63
CA PRO A 133 6.36 12.99 8.18
C PRO A 133 6.63 13.98 9.31
N PHE A 134 5.93 15.13 9.31
CA PHE A 134 6.14 16.19 10.30
C PHE A 134 5.20 16.11 11.49
N MET A 135 4.11 15.33 11.41
CA MET A 135 3.14 15.20 12.50
C MET A 135 3.78 14.79 13.82
N ASN A 136 4.64 13.78 13.79
CA ASN A 136 5.35 13.29 14.98
C ASN A 136 6.21 14.39 15.62
N VAL A 137 6.92 15.15 14.79
CA VAL A 137 7.82 16.20 15.23
C VAL A 137 7.03 17.39 15.77
N PHE A 138 5.94 17.77 15.09
CA PHE A 138 5.07 18.87 15.51
C PHE A 138 4.46 18.64 16.89
N PHE A 139 3.86 17.47 17.13
CA PHE A 139 3.26 17.17 18.44
C PHE A 139 4.31 17.10 19.57
N LYS A 140 5.52 16.64 19.25
CA LYS A 140 6.61 16.58 20.22
C LYS A 140 7.21 17.94 20.54
N LEU A 141 7.41 18.79 19.53
CA LEU A 141 8.03 20.11 19.71
C LEU A 141 7.06 21.16 20.23
N GLN A 142 5.80 21.16 19.76
CA GLN A 142 4.84 22.16 20.24
C GLN A 142 4.12 21.75 21.51
N PHE A 143 3.60 20.53 21.55
CA PHE A 143 2.78 20.09 22.68
C PHE A 143 3.57 19.30 23.73
N HIS A 144 4.88 19.09 23.52
CA HIS A 144 5.76 18.36 24.45
C HIS A 144 5.21 16.97 24.85
N ILE A 145 4.45 16.35 23.94
CA ILE A 145 3.75 15.09 24.19
C ILE A 145 4.75 13.92 24.22
N SER A 146 4.55 12.99 25.15
CA SER A 146 5.38 11.77 25.26
C SER A 146 5.16 10.83 24.06
N ASN A 147 6.18 10.04 23.70
CA ASN A 147 6.07 9.07 22.61
C ASN A 147 4.92 8.07 22.82
N ALA A 148 4.61 7.73 24.09
CA ALA A 148 3.51 6.83 24.44
C ALA A 148 2.14 7.44 24.08
N LEU A 149 1.90 8.71 24.43
CA LEU A 149 0.64 9.38 24.11
C LEU A 149 0.49 9.63 22.61
N LEU A 150 1.59 9.93 21.90
CA LEU A 150 1.61 10.00 20.44
C LEU A 150 1.18 8.66 19.80
N GLY A 151 1.73 7.55 20.29
CA GLY A 151 1.34 6.20 19.86
C GLY A 151 -0.15 5.92 20.09
N THR A 152 -0.70 6.33 21.24
CA THR A 152 -2.12 6.19 21.54
C THR A 152 -3.00 7.03 20.61
N LEU A 153 -2.61 8.26 20.29
CA LEU A 153 -3.33 9.11 19.33
C LEU A 153 -3.35 8.48 17.93
N PHE A 154 -2.23 7.92 17.50
CA PHE A 154 -2.16 7.21 16.23
C PHE A 154 -2.96 5.92 16.24
N ALA A 155 -2.97 5.16 17.33
CA ALA A 155 -3.83 4.00 17.47
C ALA A 155 -5.32 4.38 17.32
N TRP A 156 -5.76 5.45 17.98
CA TRP A 156 -7.13 5.96 17.82
C TRP A 156 -7.44 6.43 16.40
N SER A 157 -6.49 7.09 15.73
CA SER A 157 -6.65 7.47 14.32
C SER A 157 -6.80 6.24 13.41
N ALA A 158 -6.04 5.17 13.67
CA ALA A 158 -6.13 3.91 12.92
C ALA A 158 -7.48 3.21 13.14
N VAL A 159 -8.02 3.24 14.37
CA VAL A 159 -9.38 2.77 14.66
C VAL A 159 -10.41 3.58 13.87
N GLY A 160 -10.29 4.91 13.85
CA GLY A 160 -11.15 5.79 13.07
C GLY A 160 -11.09 5.48 11.56
N MET A 161 -9.89 5.27 11.02
CA MET A 161 -9.70 4.85 9.62
C MET A 161 -10.32 3.47 9.36
N GLY A 162 -10.19 2.52 10.30
CA GLY A 162 -10.82 1.22 10.22
C GLY A 162 -12.35 1.33 10.12
N ILE A 163 -12.97 2.11 11.02
CA ILE A 163 -14.42 2.37 11.00
C ILE A 163 -14.83 3.04 9.69
N ALA A 164 -14.09 4.07 9.24
CA ALA A 164 -14.37 4.75 7.98
C ALA A 164 -14.27 3.80 6.77
N SER A 165 -13.30 2.88 6.77
CA SER A 165 -13.14 1.89 5.70
C SER A 165 -14.30 0.89 5.63
N LEU A 166 -14.83 0.46 6.79
CA LEU A 166 -16.00 -0.41 6.87
C LEU A 166 -17.29 0.33 6.51
N ALA A 167 -17.38 1.62 6.84
CA ALA A 167 -18.50 2.46 6.48
C ALA A 167 -18.49 2.86 4.99
N GLY A 168 -17.35 2.79 4.30
CA GLY A 168 -17.19 3.18 2.90
C GLY A 168 -18.16 2.48 1.93
N PRO A 169 -18.14 1.13 1.83
CA PRO A 169 -19.02 0.39 0.93
C PRO A 169 -20.53 0.69 1.10
N PRO A 170 -21.12 0.69 2.32
CA PRO A 170 -22.54 1.00 2.47
C PRO A 170 -22.87 2.47 2.19
N LEU A 171 -21.96 3.42 2.44
CA LEU A 171 -22.17 4.83 2.10
C LEU A 171 -22.15 5.05 0.58
N ALA A 172 -21.22 4.41 -0.13
CA ALA A 172 -21.12 4.46 -1.58
C ALA A 172 -22.40 3.91 -2.25
N GLN A 173 -22.94 2.80 -1.75
CA GLN A 173 -24.20 2.23 -2.28
C GLN A 173 -25.41 3.15 -2.09
N ARG A 174 -25.42 4.02 -1.06
CA ARG A 174 -26.55 4.92 -0.77
C ARG A 174 -26.44 6.28 -1.45
N LEU A 175 -25.22 6.78 -1.66
CA LEU A 175 -24.95 8.14 -2.15
C LEU A 175 -24.52 8.20 -3.62
N GLY A 176 -24.22 7.04 -4.24
CA GLY A 176 -23.77 6.94 -5.63
C GLY A 176 -22.26 6.91 -5.75
#